data_AF-A0AA38U304-F1
#
_entry.id   AF-A0AA38U304-F1
#
_cell.length_a   1.000
_cell.length_b   1.000
_cell.length_c   1.000
_cell.angle_alpha   90.00
_cell.angle_beta   90.00
_cell.angle_gamma   90.00
#
_symmetry.space_group_name_H-M   'P 1'
#
loop_
_entity.id
_entity.type
_entity.pdbx_description
1 polymer ?
#
loop_
_entity_poly.entity_id
_entity_poly.type
_entity_poly.pdbx_seq_one_letter_code
_entity_poly.pdbx_strand_id
1 'polypeptide(L)'
;MPFQFTQGIMQGYYDFFRLLIPEPQNRIPITPSVVPYTLSWFIPFFFLAYLARRPETYLIRLLLLPTVIATTLASAFRYCWTIPALNVYNWGQGLAAEVVIAKALEYALTPEGILRIGESQPNQPKGKAKAESNGDASIIDEDDRTPLAKSNFSSLIAAFGDALNLAHEMRGAGWKFGVGTHIPKLIRPLERDQFLKVTLWSFIKYFLLLDLLESIIKLFPGVGTPAGGSMFYQNLPILQRYIVSTTIHILTGSALLSGFHMVYDLMAFIAVYSCNDLPSSWPPVMDNPWTADSMHVFWAKRWHQLLKRTFVVYGGIPGYWIAGNTGALLGTFIASGLYHEFAIYAMGRGFDPVVPAFFALQGPVLLLERVWRVGTGRRVGGWVGRIWVYSIMFCLAQPMIDSWHKRGLGGGMVIPPFISPAKFVLPLLVRAFNATVLAK
;
A
#
# COMPACT_ATOMS: atom_id res chain seq x y z
N MET A 1 -30.77 36.35 10.16
CA MET A 1 -29.83 35.72 11.13
C MET A 1 -29.50 34.26 10.82
N PRO A 2 -30.45 33.33 10.53
CA PRO A 2 -30.11 31.92 10.25
C PRO A 2 -29.22 31.73 9.00
N PHE A 3 -29.51 32.49 7.94
CA PHE A 3 -28.78 32.41 6.67
C PHE A 3 -27.31 32.85 6.78
N GLN A 4 -27.04 33.93 7.53
CA GLN A 4 -25.68 34.43 7.76
C GLN A 4 -24.86 33.48 8.65
N PHE A 5 -25.51 32.82 9.62
CA PHE A 5 -24.85 31.80 10.44
C PHE A 5 -24.45 30.57 9.61
N THR A 6 -25.34 30.05 8.77
CA THR A 6 -25.03 28.93 7.87
C THR A 6 -23.92 29.28 6.88
N GLN A 7 -23.94 30.49 6.31
CA GLN A 7 -22.86 30.97 5.43
C GLN A 7 -21.51 31.06 6.15
N GLY A 8 -21.49 31.58 7.37
CA GLY A 8 -20.27 31.64 8.18
C GLY A 8 -19.67 30.25 8.48
N ILE A 9 -20.52 29.27 8.81
CA ILE A 9 -20.07 27.88 9.02
C ILE A 9 -19.51 27.28 7.72
N MET A 10 -20.20 27.47 6.59
CA MET A 10 -19.76 26.93 5.31
C MET A 10 -18.43 27.56 4.86
N GLN A 11 -18.28 28.87 5.06
CA GLN A 11 -17.03 29.56 4.76
C GLN A 11 -15.90 29.08 5.67
N GLY A 12 -16.13 28.97 6.98
CA GLY A 12 -15.13 28.45 7.92
C GLY A 12 -14.72 27.01 7.61
N TYR A 13 -15.66 26.15 7.20
CA TYR A 13 -15.37 24.81 6.71
C TYR A 13 -14.50 24.83 5.45
N TYR A 14 -14.86 25.67 4.48
CA TYR A 14 -14.10 25.83 3.25
C TYR A 14 -12.67 26.32 3.53
N ASP A 15 -12.52 27.33 4.38
CA ASP A 15 -11.23 27.91 4.76
C ASP A 15 -10.37 26.88 5.50
N PHE A 16 -10.95 26.12 6.43
CA PHE A 16 -10.25 25.03 7.12
C PHE A 16 -9.83 23.92 6.16
N PHE A 17 -10.72 23.51 5.24
CA PHE A 17 -10.38 22.52 4.22
C PHE A 17 -9.22 23.01 3.35
N ARG A 18 -9.23 24.28 2.90
CA ARG A 18 -8.16 24.87 2.09
C ARG A 18 -6.87 25.14 2.83
N LEU A 19 -6.92 25.28 4.15
CA LEU A 19 -5.73 25.29 4.99
C LEU A 19 -4.98 23.94 4.95
N LEU A 20 -5.72 22.83 4.94
CA LEU A 20 -5.15 21.47 4.91
C LEU A 20 -4.84 21.00 3.48
N ILE A 21 -5.74 21.27 2.56
CA ILE A 21 -5.68 20.87 1.14
C ILE A 21 -5.73 22.14 0.28
N PRO A 22 -4.60 22.87 0.19
CA PRO A 22 -4.54 24.09 -0.59
C PRO A 22 -4.73 23.81 -2.08
N GLU A 23 -5.23 24.81 -2.79
CA GLU A 23 -5.27 24.79 -4.25
C GLU A 23 -3.86 24.56 -4.83
N PRO A 24 -3.73 23.92 -6.00
CA PRO A 24 -2.43 23.57 -6.57
C PRO A 24 -1.41 24.73 -6.63
N GLN A 25 -1.87 25.93 -6.97
CA GLN A 25 -1.06 27.15 -7.04
C GLN A 25 -0.55 27.65 -5.68
N ASN A 26 -1.20 27.23 -4.58
CA ASN A 26 -0.87 27.63 -3.21
C ASN A 26 -0.05 26.56 -2.47
N ARG A 27 0.31 25.46 -3.14
CA ARG A 27 1.15 24.40 -2.57
C ARG A 27 2.61 24.85 -2.48
N ILE A 28 3.30 24.39 -1.45
CA ILE A 28 4.69 24.72 -1.15
C ILE A 28 5.60 23.68 -1.81
N PRO A 29 6.55 24.08 -2.66
CA PRO A 29 7.51 23.15 -3.24
C PRO A 29 8.39 22.48 -2.17
N ILE A 30 8.55 21.16 -2.26
CA ILE A 30 9.47 20.42 -1.38
C ILE A 30 10.90 20.82 -1.71
N THR A 31 11.58 21.37 -0.71
CA THR A 31 12.99 21.76 -0.72
C THR A 31 13.64 21.21 0.54
N PRO A 32 14.99 21.07 0.60
CA PRO A 32 15.67 20.54 1.79
C PRO A 32 15.30 21.27 3.09
N SER A 33 15.06 22.58 3.03
CA SER A 33 14.62 23.38 4.19
C SER A 33 13.20 23.06 4.67
N VAL A 34 12.35 22.52 3.79
CA VAL A 34 10.95 22.23 4.10
C VAL A 34 10.70 20.76 4.48
N VAL A 35 11.62 19.85 4.14
CA VAL A 35 11.52 18.40 4.43
C VAL A 35 11.17 18.10 5.90
N PRO A 36 11.74 18.75 6.93
CA PRO A 36 11.35 18.46 8.31
C PRO A 36 9.85 18.68 8.58
N TYR A 37 9.22 19.65 7.92
CA TYR A 37 7.79 19.93 8.08
C TYR A 37 6.90 18.92 7.36
N THR A 38 7.39 18.26 6.30
CA THR A 38 6.66 17.19 5.61
C THR A 38 6.56 15.93 6.47
N LEU A 39 7.33 15.83 7.55
CA LEU A 39 7.33 14.74 8.52
C LEU A 39 6.60 15.10 9.82
N SER A 40 5.96 16.28 9.88
CA SER A 40 5.29 16.77 11.09
C SER A 40 4.18 15.85 11.60
N TRP A 41 3.52 15.10 10.70
CA TRP A 41 2.52 14.09 11.04
C TRP A 41 3.05 12.94 11.89
N PHE A 42 4.34 12.64 11.82
CA PHE A 42 4.94 11.49 12.49
C PHE A 42 4.84 11.60 14.01
N ILE A 43 5.03 12.81 14.55
CA ILE A 43 4.99 13.04 16.01
C ILE A 43 3.61 12.71 16.61
N PRO A 44 2.49 13.33 16.20
CA PRO A 44 1.19 13.02 16.76
C PRO A 44 0.74 11.59 16.42
N PHE A 45 1.10 11.06 15.24
CA PHE A 45 0.76 9.68 14.88
C PHE A 45 1.49 8.66 15.76
N PHE A 46 2.79 8.84 15.98
CA PHE A 46 3.58 7.96 16.83
C PHE A 46 3.12 8.03 18.28
N PHE A 47 2.77 9.23 18.77
CA PHE A 47 2.18 9.37 20.09
C PHE A 47 0.81 8.68 20.18
N LEU A 48 -0.02 8.74 19.13
CA LEU A 48 -1.27 7.99 19.06
C LEU A 48 -1.04 6.46 19.11
N ALA A 49 -0.05 5.95 18.38
CA ALA A 49 0.35 4.54 18.42
C ALA A 49 0.82 4.12 19.83
N TYR A 50 1.61 4.98 20.49
CA TYR A 50 2.02 4.78 21.88
C TYR A 50 0.82 4.71 22.83
N LEU A 51 -0.12 5.66 22.74
CA LEU A 51 -1.33 5.67 23.56
C LEU A 51 -2.21 4.46 23.30
N ALA A 52 -2.29 4.00 22.06
CA ALA A 52 -3.06 2.81 21.68
C ALA A 52 -2.55 1.53 22.34
N ARG A 53 -1.32 1.55 22.85
CA ARG A 53 -0.69 0.48 23.63
C ARG A 53 -0.70 0.74 25.13
N ARG A 54 -1.58 1.61 25.63
CA ARG A 54 -1.76 1.88 27.06
C ARG A 54 -3.23 1.74 27.47
N PRO A 55 -3.50 1.21 28.67
CA PRO A 55 -4.87 1.18 29.21
C PRO A 55 -5.38 2.61 29.45
N GLU A 56 -6.70 2.77 29.43
CA GLU A 56 -7.40 4.00 29.84
C GLU A 56 -7.07 5.28 29.05
N THR A 57 -6.51 5.16 27.84
CA THR A 57 -6.17 6.31 26.99
C THR A 57 -7.22 6.70 25.96
N TYR A 58 -8.39 6.03 25.94
CA TYR A 58 -9.38 6.16 24.86
C TYR A 58 -9.77 7.61 24.55
N LEU A 59 -10.11 8.39 25.58
CA LEU A 59 -10.49 9.79 25.39
C LEU A 59 -9.36 10.63 24.80
N ILE A 60 -8.13 10.46 25.28
CA ILE A 60 -6.95 11.19 24.76
C ILE A 60 -6.72 10.83 23.28
N ARG A 61 -6.86 9.55 22.92
CA ARG A 61 -6.72 9.11 21.53
C ARG A 61 -7.79 9.72 20.61
N LEU A 62 -9.04 9.81 21.06
CA LEU A 62 -10.11 10.48 20.33
C LEU A 62 -9.83 11.98 20.13
N LEU A 63 -9.32 12.66 21.17
CA LEU A 63 -8.98 14.08 21.10
C LEU A 63 -7.74 14.34 20.22
N LEU A 64 -6.81 13.38 20.13
CA LEU A 64 -5.61 13.48 19.31
C LEU A 64 -5.88 13.20 17.82
N LEU A 65 -6.90 12.40 17.50
CA LEU A 65 -7.22 11.96 16.15
C LEU A 65 -7.35 13.11 15.13
N PRO A 66 -8.10 14.22 15.40
CA PRO A 66 -8.20 15.33 14.45
C PRO A 66 -6.83 15.95 14.13
N THR A 67 -5.93 16.01 15.12
CA THR A 67 -4.56 16.54 14.93
C THR A 67 -3.75 15.63 14.02
N VAL A 68 -3.83 14.31 14.21
CA VAL A 68 -3.15 13.34 13.34
C VAL A 68 -3.67 13.45 11.91
N ILE A 69 -4.99 13.49 11.71
CA ILE A 69 -5.59 13.63 10.37
C ILE A 69 -5.16 14.95 9.73
N ALA A 70 -5.30 16.07 10.43
CA ALA A 70 -4.97 17.39 9.89
C ALA A 70 -3.49 17.51 9.52
N THR A 71 -2.57 17.09 10.39
CA THR A 71 -1.13 17.14 10.11
C THR A 71 -0.72 16.18 8.99
N THR A 72 -1.37 15.02 8.88
CA THR A 72 -1.14 14.05 7.80
C THR A 72 -1.61 14.60 6.45
N LEU A 73 -2.83 15.14 6.37
CA LEU A 73 -3.36 15.77 5.16
C LEU A 73 -2.53 16.99 4.74
N ALA A 74 -2.19 17.86 5.70
CA ALA A 74 -1.32 19.00 5.42
C ALA A 74 0.05 18.54 4.89
N SER A 75 0.64 17.50 5.47
CA SER A 75 1.93 16.97 5.01
C SER A 75 1.88 16.42 3.58
N ALA A 76 0.74 15.85 3.18
CA ALA A 76 0.56 15.24 1.86
C ALA A 76 0.14 16.23 0.76
N PHE A 77 -0.69 17.24 1.10
CA PHE A 77 -1.28 18.14 0.12
C PHE A 77 -0.69 19.55 0.12
N ARG A 78 -0.17 20.04 1.26
CA ARG A 78 0.45 21.36 1.34
C ARG A 78 1.83 21.38 0.73
N TYR A 79 2.61 20.31 0.89
CA TYR A 79 3.96 20.19 0.36
C TYR A 79 3.97 19.28 -0.85
N CYS A 80 4.46 19.76 -1.99
CA CYS A 80 4.43 19.01 -3.24
C CYS A 80 5.76 19.01 -3.98
N TRP A 81 5.98 17.92 -4.71
CA TRP A 81 7.01 17.83 -5.74
C TRP A 81 6.52 18.54 -6.99
N THR A 82 7.14 19.67 -7.32
CA THR A 82 6.77 20.50 -8.48
C THR A 82 7.55 20.14 -9.75
N ILE A 83 8.70 19.47 -9.62
CA ILE A 83 9.46 18.96 -10.75
C ILE A 83 8.61 17.86 -11.42
N PRO A 84 8.24 17.97 -12.71
CA PRO A 84 7.30 17.05 -13.34
C PRO A 84 7.70 15.57 -13.22
N ALA A 85 8.99 15.27 -13.36
CA ALA A 85 9.51 13.92 -13.21
C ALA A 85 9.36 13.36 -11.79
N LEU A 86 9.31 14.21 -10.77
CA LEU A 86 9.14 13.82 -9.36
C LEU A 86 7.66 13.80 -8.93
N ASN A 87 6.71 14.11 -9.82
CA ASN A 87 5.28 14.17 -9.48
C ASN A 87 4.73 12.83 -8.95
N VAL A 88 5.35 11.70 -9.31
CA VAL A 88 5.01 10.36 -8.78
C VAL A 88 5.18 10.27 -7.26
N TYR A 89 6.03 11.09 -6.65
CA TYR A 89 6.18 11.12 -5.20
C TYR A 89 5.00 11.82 -4.51
N ASN A 90 4.26 12.71 -5.19
CA ASN A 90 3.00 13.22 -4.67
C ASN A 90 1.96 12.09 -4.54
N TRP A 91 1.93 11.15 -5.50
CA TRP A 91 1.11 9.93 -5.40
C TRP A 91 1.53 9.07 -4.21
N GLY A 92 2.84 8.84 -4.03
CA GLY A 92 3.38 8.12 -2.88
C GLY A 92 3.03 8.77 -1.54
N GLN A 93 3.10 10.10 -1.43
CA GLN A 93 2.70 10.86 -0.25
C GLN A 93 1.19 10.69 0.04
N GLY A 94 0.34 10.74 -0.98
CA GLY A 94 -1.10 10.48 -0.86
C GLY A 94 -1.38 9.08 -0.30
N LEU A 95 -0.78 8.05 -0.90
CA LEU A 95 -0.90 6.65 -0.44
C LEU A 95 -0.48 6.52 1.04
N ALA A 96 0.68 7.07 1.40
CA ALA A 96 1.19 7.01 2.77
C ALA A 96 0.26 7.74 3.77
N ALA A 97 -0.24 8.91 3.40
CA ALA A 97 -1.17 9.68 4.23
C ALA A 97 -2.46 8.92 4.51
N GLU A 98 -3.02 8.26 3.50
CA GLU A 98 -4.24 7.47 3.66
C GLU A 98 -4.02 6.23 4.53
N VAL A 99 -2.84 5.59 4.46
CA VAL A 99 -2.47 4.51 5.40
C VAL A 99 -2.40 5.04 6.83
N VAL A 100 -1.71 6.16 7.05
CA VAL A 100 -1.55 6.77 8.37
C VAL A 100 -2.91 7.13 8.97
N ILE A 101 -3.82 7.72 8.18
CA ILE A 101 -5.16 8.08 8.62
C ILE A 101 -5.97 6.82 8.97
N ALA A 102 -5.92 5.75 8.16
CA ALA A 102 -6.63 4.51 8.48
C ALA A 102 -6.14 3.91 9.80
N LYS A 103 -4.82 3.87 10.01
CA LYS A 103 -4.23 3.42 11.26
C LYS A 103 -4.63 4.32 12.42
N ALA A 104 -4.63 5.64 12.23
CA ALA A 104 -5.07 6.59 13.25
C ALA A 104 -6.55 6.40 13.64
N LEU A 105 -7.43 6.18 12.66
CA LEU A 105 -8.84 5.88 12.90
C LEU A 105 -8.99 4.61 13.73
N GLU A 106 -8.33 3.52 13.33
CA GLU A 106 -8.35 2.27 14.09
C GLU A 106 -7.81 2.48 15.52
N TYR A 107 -6.66 3.14 15.64
CA TYR A 107 -6.00 3.38 16.91
C TYR A 107 -6.80 4.28 17.81
N ALA A 108 -7.57 5.24 17.29
CA ALA A 108 -8.37 6.11 18.13
C ALA A 108 -9.72 5.51 18.49
N LEU A 109 -10.34 4.79 17.54
CA LEU A 109 -11.72 4.33 17.66
C LEU A 109 -11.88 2.98 18.37
N THR A 110 -10.81 2.20 18.57
CA THR A 110 -10.86 0.95 19.36
C THR A 110 -10.77 1.25 20.87
N PRO A 111 -11.86 1.12 21.66
CA PRO A 111 -11.90 1.54 23.06
C PRO A 111 -10.83 0.89 23.95
N GLU A 112 -10.61 -0.41 23.78
CA GLU A 112 -9.67 -1.23 24.55
C GLU A 112 -8.19 -1.02 24.18
N GLY A 113 -7.91 -0.24 23.13
CA GLY A 113 -6.56 -0.13 22.57
C GLY A 113 -6.27 -1.22 21.55
N ILE A 114 -5.07 -1.21 20.99
CA ILE A 114 -4.64 -2.22 20.03
C ILE A 114 -3.94 -3.32 20.80
N LEU A 115 -4.39 -4.56 20.63
CA LEU A 115 -3.96 -5.70 21.43
C LEU A 115 -3.10 -6.68 20.63
N ARG A 116 -2.07 -7.23 21.26
CA ARG A 116 -1.36 -8.41 20.79
C ARG A 116 -2.22 -9.66 21.00
N ILE A 117 -1.92 -10.71 20.26
CA ILE A 117 -2.55 -12.02 20.46
C ILE A 117 -2.24 -12.49 21.90
N GLY A 118 -3.26 -12.96 22.61
CA GLY A 118 -3.13 -13.40 24.01
C GLY A 118 -3.33 -12.31 25.07
N GLU A 119 -3.38 -11.02 24.70
CA GLU A 119 -3.62 -9.94 25.67
C GLU A 119 -5.11 -9.76 26.01
N SER A 120 -5.43 -9.36 27.25
CA SER A 120 -6.75 -8.85 27.65
C SER A 120 -6.82 -7.33 27.58
N GLN A 121 -5.72 -6.66 27.93
CA GLN A 121 -5.51 -5.21 27.83
C GLN A 121 -4.09 -4.94 27.31
N PRO A 122 -3.77 -3.73 26.84
CA PRO A 122 -2.44 -3.44 26.33
C PRO A 122 -1.35 -3.71 27.37
N ASN A 123 -0.38 -4.57 27.02
CA ASN A 123 0.70 -5.08 27.89
C ASN A 123 0.23 -5.91 29.10
N GLN A 124 -1.00 -6.44 29.07
CA GLN A 124 -1.50 -7.36 30.09
C GLN A 124 -1.90 -8.69 29.43
N PRO A 125 -1.14 -9.78 29.65
CA PRO A 125 -1.52 -11.09 29.15
C PRO A 125 -2.81 -11.57 29.83
N LYS A 126 -3.66 -12.32 29.09
CA LYS A 126 -4.76 -13.05 29.71
C LYS A 126 -4.15 -14.02 30.75
N GLY A 127 -4.55 -13.90 32.02
CA GLY A 127 -4.09 -14.80 33.08
C GLY A 127 -4.26 -16.27 32.71
N LYS A 128 -3.32 -17.13 33.17
CA LYS A 128 -3.18 -18.59 32.95
C LYS A 128 -4.32 -19.26 32.16
N ALA A 129 -4.35 -19.06 30.84
CA ALA A 129 -5.16 -19.86 29.95
C ALA A 129 -4.21 -20.75 29.13
N LYS A 130 -4.33 -22.07 29.32
CA LYS A 130 -3.64 -23.09 28.50
C LYS A 130 -3.85 -22.76 27.03
N ALA A 131 -2.75 -22.50 26.32
CA ALA A 131 -2.77 -22.36 24.88
C ALA A 131 -3.13 -23.71 24.26
N GLU A 132 -4.36 -23.87 23.77
CA GLU A 132 -4.65 -24.89 22.77
C GLU A 132 -4.12 -24.38 21.43
N SER A 133 -2.87 -24.78 21.14
CA SER A 133 -2.22 -24.63 19.85
C SER A 133 -2.84 -25.60 18.86
N ASN A 134 -3.61 -25.08 17.89
CA ASN A 134 -3.91 -25.79 16.65
C ASN A 134 -2.99 -25.29 15.54
N GLY A 135 -1.92 -26.06 15.28
CA GLY A 135 -1.25 -26.15 13.98
C GLY A 135 -0.10 -25.18 13.69
N ASP A 136 1.14 -25.71 13.73
CA ASP A 136 2.36 -25.22 13.09
C ASP A 136 2.74 -23.74 13.26
N ALA A 137 3.25 -23.41 14.45
CA ALA A 137 4.27 -22.38 14.59
C ALA A 137 5.27 -22.82 15.68
N SER A 138 6.47 -23.21 15.28
CA SER A 138 7.59 -23.39 16.21
C SER A 138 8.04 -22.01 16.70
N ILE A 139 7.41 -21.52 17.76
CA ILE A 139 7.94 -20.44 18.59
C ILE A 139 8.77 -21.11 19.66
N ILE A 140 10.09 -20.92 19.59
CA ILE A 140 11.02 -21.24 20.65
C ILE A 140 10.68 -20.32 21.83
N ASP A 141 10.36 -20.92 22.98
CA ASP A 141 10.16 -20.24 24.24
C ASP A 141 11.40 -19.41 24.58
N GLU A 142 11.20 -18.11 24.76
CA GLU A 142 12.23 -17.18 25.22
C GLU A 142 12.25 -17.17 26.76
N ASP A 143 13.20 -17.96 27.27
CA ASP A 143 14.07 -17.71 28.43
C ASP A 143 13.47 -17.14 29.73
N ASP A 144 13.50 -18.02 30.72
CA ASP A 144 13.33 -17.86 32.15
C ASP A 144 14.31 -16.80 32.70
N ARG A 145 13.83 -15.57 32.99
CA ARG A 145 14.61 -14.56 33.73
C ARG A 145 13.82 -14.03 34.91
N THR A 146 14.37 -14.36 36.09
CA THR A 146 14.08 -13.79 37.41
C THR A 146 13.91 -12.26 37.39
N PRO A 147 12.98 -11.71 38.19
CA PRO A 147 12.64 -10.29 38.16
C PRO A 147 13.65 -9.47 38.96
N LEU A 148 14.81 -9.20 38.38
CA LEU A 148 15.68 -8.12 38.83
C LEU A 148 15.09 -6.80 38.34
N ALA A 149 14.86 -5.88 39.29
CA ALA A 149 14.27 -4.56 39.11
C ALA A 149 14.77 -3.86 37.83
N LYS A 150 13.98 -3.95 36.76
CA LYS A 150 14.24 -3.28 35.48
C LYS A 150 14.00 -1.78 35.68
N SER A 151 15.04 -0.97 35.45
CA SER A 151 14.98 0.49 35.58
C SER A 151 13.84 1.08 34.73
N ASN A 152 13.21 2.15 35.20
CA ASN A 152 12.13 2.87 34.50
C ASN A 152 12.50 3.24 33.04
N PHE A 153 13.79 3.44 32.77
CA PHE A 153 14.30 3.73 31.42
C PHE A 153 14.15 2.53 30.45
N SER A 154 14.41 1.31 30.93
CA SER A 154 14.20 0.10 30.12
C SER A 154 12.71 -0.15 29.81
N SER A 155 11.83 0.23 30.74
CA SER A 155 10.37 0.18 30.55
C SER A 155 9.92 1.19 29.50
N LEU A 156 10.45 2.42 29.53
CA LEU A 156 10.14 3.46 28.54
C LEU A 156 10.63 3.09 27.13
N ILE A 157 11.84 2.54 27.02
CA ILE A 157 12.38 2.05 25.74
C ILE A 157 11.51 0.94 25.18
N ALA A 158 11.14 -0.05 26.00
CA ALA A 158 10.25 -1.13 25.58
C ALA A 158 8.88 -0.59 25.12
N ALA A 159 8.37 0.39 25.85
CA ALA A 159 7.13 1.09 25.56
C ALA A 159 7.15 1.83 24.20
N PHE A 160 8.26 2.49 23.86
CA PHE A 160 8.46 3.12 22.56
C PHE A 160 8.71 2.10 21.45
N GLY A 161 9.44 1.02 21.73
CA GLY A 161 9.66 -0.08 20.79
C GLY A 161 8.35 -0.76 20.37
N ASP A 162 7.42 -0.96 21.30
CA ASP A 162 6.11 -1.53 21.01
C ASP A 162 5.23 -0.58 20.17
N ALA A 163 5.29 0.73 20.44
CA ALA A 163 4.64 1.75 19.62
C ALA A 163 5.23 1.81 18.20
N LEU A 164 6.55 1.69 18.07
CA LEU A 164 7.25 1.65 16.79
C LEU A 164 6.87 0.42 15.97
N ASN A 165 6.82 -0.74 16.61
CA ASN A 165 6.36 -2.00 16.01
C ASN A 165 4.93 -1.85 15.49
N LEU A 166 4.02 -1.32 16.32
CA LEU A 166 2.63 -1.07 15.92
C LEU A 166 2.54 -0.08 14.74
N ALA A 167 3.28 1.04 14.80
CA ALA A 167 3.29 2.06 13.75
C ALA A 167 3.76 1.53 12.39
N HIS A 168 4.70 0.58 12.37
CA HIS A 168 5.24 0.00 11.13
C HIS A 168 4.56 -1.30 10.69
N GLU A 169 3.81 -1.96 11.58
CA GLU A 169 3.10 -3.18 11.23
C GLU A 169 1.89 -2.89 10.32
N MET A 170 1.90 -3.46 9.13
CA MET A 170 0.88 -3.24 8.09
C MET A 170 -0.12 -4.40 7.98
N ARG A 171 0.32 -5.63 8.28
CA ARG A 171 -0.46 -6.87 8.12
C ARG A 171 -1.09 -7.34 9.43
N GLY A 172 -0.56 -6.85 10.56
CA GLY A 172 -0.99 -7.21 11.90
C GLY A 172 -0.41 -8.54 12.39
N ALA A 173 0.81 -8.91 11.96
CA ALA A 173 1.47 -10.11 12.45
C ALA A 173 1.70 -10.01 13.97
N GLY A 174 1.14 -10.96 14.75
CA GLY A 174 1.19 -10.92 16.22
C GLY A 174 0.14 -10.02 16.89
N TRP A 175 -0.73 -9.36 16.10
CA TRP A 175 -1.76 -8.46 16.59
C TRP A 175 -3.17 -9.04 16.38
N LYS A 176 -4.09 -8.74 17.30
CA LYS A 176 -5.48 -9.23 17.20
C LYS A 176 -6.18 -8.76 15.92
N PHE A 177 -5.93 -7.53 15.48
CA PHE A 177 -6.53 -7.00 14.25
C PHE A 177 -6.02 -7.69 12.98
N GLY A 178 -4.88 -8.38 13.05
CA GLY A 178 -4.32 -9.16 11.94
C GLY A 178 -4.79 -10.61 11.88
N VAL A 179 -5.57 -11.09 12.85
CA VAL A 179 -6.08 -12.47 12.88
C VAL A 179 -6.89 -12.76 11.62
N GLY A 180 -6.55 -13.85 10.93
CA GLY A 180 -7.18 -14.24 9.65
C GLY A 180 -6.57 -13.60 8.41
N THR A 181 -5.57 -12.71 8.55
CA THR A 181 -4.78 -12.24 7.40
C THR A 181 -3.86 -13.36 6.92
N HIS A 182 -3.84 -13.57 5.60
CA HIS A 182 -2.94 -14.56 5.00
C HIS A 182 -1.50 -14.08 5.14
N ILE A 183 -0.65 -14.89 5.76
CA ILE A 183 0.80 -14.66 5.79
C ILE A 183 1.43 -15.70 4.86
N PRO A 184 2.06 -15.27 3.76
CA PRO A 184 2.74 -16.18 2.86
C PRO A 184 3.81 -16.99 3.60
N LYS A 185 4.00 -18.25 3.20
CA LYS A 185 4.98 -19.13 3.81
C LYS A 185 6.38 -18.53 3.69
N LEU A 186 7.18 -18.69 4.74
CA LEU A 186 8.60 -18.31 4.73
C LEU A 186 9.34 -19.19 3.72
N ILE A 187 9.96 -18.54 2.72
CA ILE A 187 10.77 -19.18 1.67
C ILE A 187 12.27 -18.88 1.80
N ARG A 188 12.63 -17.92 2.67
CA ARG A 188 14.01 -17.51 2.91
C ARG A 188 14.59 -18.28 4.10
N PRO A 189 15.91 -18.52 4.14
CA PRO A 189 16.58 -19.06 5.32
C PRO A 189 16.30 -18.20 6.55
N LEU A 190 16.17 -18.82 7.72
CA LEU A 190 15.98 -18.11 8.99
C LEU A 190 17.30 -17.81 9.71
N GLU A 191 18.39 -18.43 9.27
CA GLU A 191 19.74 -18.05 9.68
C GLU A 191 20.05 -16.64 9.15
N ARG A 192 20.55 -15.77 10.03
CA ARG A 192 20.61 -14.32 9.79
C ARG A 192 21.51 -13.96 8.62
N ASP A 193 22.71 -14.52 8.53
CA ASP A 193 23.67 -14.16 7.49
C ASP A 193 23.19 -14.63 6.11
N GLN A 194 22.63 -15.84 6.04
CA GLN A 194 21.98 -16.35 4.84
C GLN A 194 20.75 -15.52 4.46
N PHE A 195 19.91 -15.12 5.43
CA PHE A 195 18.76 -14.27 5.17
C PHE A 195 19.19 -12.93 4.57
N LEU A 196 20.22 -12.28 5.14
CA LEU A 196 20.75 -11.01 4.65
C LEU A 196 21.29 -11.14 3.22
N LYS A 197 22.06 -12.19 2.94
CA LYS A 197 22.60 -12.45 1.58
C LYS A 197 21.48 -12.67 0.57
N VAL A 198 20.51 -13.53 0.88
CA VAL A 198 19.37 -13.82 -0.02
C VAL A 198 18.50 -12.59 -0.23
N THR A 199 18.25 -11.81 0.83
CA THR A 199 17.45 -10.58 0.76
C THR A 199 18.15 -9.50 -0.04
N LEU A 200 19.47 -9.32 0.13
CA LEU A 200 20.25 -8.36 -0.67
C LEU A 200 20.24 -8.73 -2.17
N TRP A 201 20.44 -10.01 -2.50
CA TRP A 201 20.36 -10.46 -3.89
C TRP A 201 18.95 -10.31 -4.48
N SER A 202 17.92 -10.59 -3.69
CA SER A 202 16.53 -10.36 -4.08
C SER A 202 16.27 -8.87 -4.34
N PHE A 203 16.74 -7.98 -3.45
CA PHE A 203 16.68 -6.53 -3.64
C PHE A 203 17.34 -6.10 -4.94
N ILE A 204 18.59 -6.51 -5.19
CA ILE A 204 19.32 -6.16 -6.42
C ILE A 204 18.57 -6.65 -7.66
N LYS A 205 18.08 -7.90 -7.64
CA LYS A 205 17.30 -8.48 -8.75
C LYS A 205 16.05 -7.64 -9.06
N TYR A 206 15.24 -7.32 -8.05
CA TYR A 206 14.01 -6.56 -8.25
C TYR A 206 14.25 -5.09 -8.55
N PHE A 207 15.35 -4.51 -8.05
CA PHE A 207 15.81 -3.19 -8.46
C PHE A 207 16.13 -3.15 -9.96
N LEU A 208 16.97 -4.07 -10.45
CA LEU A 208 17.33 -4.13 -11.87
C LEU A 208 16.15 -4.44 -12.77
N LEU A 209 15.23 -5.31 -12.32
CA LEU A 209 14.00 -5.62 -13.05
C LEU A 209 13.08 -4.39 -13.13
N LEU A 210 12.87 -3.68 -12.01
CA LEU A 210 12.10 -2.44 -12.00
C LEU A 210 12.73 -1.39 -12.92
N ASP A 211 14.05 -1.23 -12.85
CA ASP A 211 14.82 -0.28 -13.68
C ASP A 211 14.63 -0.54 -15.18
N LEU A 212 14.72 -1.81 -15.58
CA LEU A 212 14.48 -2.22 -16.95
C LEU A 212 13.02 -1.95 -17.38
N LEU A 213 12.05 -2.39 -16.58
CA LEU A 213 10.62 -2.26 -16.90
C LEU A 213 10.19 -0.79 -16.99
N GLU A 214 10.60 0.03 -16.02
CA GLU A 214 10.33 1.47 -15.98
C GLU A 214 10.97 2.17 -17.19
N SER A 215 12.21 1.82 -17.53
CA SER A 215 12.90 2.39 -18.68
C SER A 215 12.25 2.00 -20.01
N ILE A 216 11.74 0.77 -20.16
CA ILE A 216 10.98 0.34 -21.34
C ILE A 216 9.66 1.12 -21.45
N ILE A 217 8.93 1.30 -20.34
CA ILE A 217 7.69 2.09 -20.33
C ILE A 217 7.95 3.51 -20.86
N LYS A 218 9.09 4.10 -20.53
CA LYS A 218 9.48 5.44 -20.99
C LYS A 218 9.75 5.56 -22.49
N LEU A 219 9.92 4.44 -23.20
CA LEU A 219 10.08 4.43 -24.66
C LEU A 219 8.74 4.61 -25.39
N PHE A 220 7.61 4.42 -24.73
CA PHE A 220 6.28 4.56 -25.34
C PHE A 220 5.85 6.04 -25.43
N PRO A 221 5.55 6.57 -26.64
CA PRO A 221 5.20 7.98 -26.82
C PRO A 221 4.02 8.44 -25.97
N GLY A 222 4.16 9.57 -25.28
CA GLY A 222 3.13 10.09 -24.36
C GLY A 222 3.10 9.37 -23.01
N VAL A 223 2.88 8.05 -23.01
CA VAL A 223 2.83 7.20 -21.80
C VAL A 223 4.09 7.36 -20.94
N GLY A 224 5.26 7.37 -21.57
CA GLY A 224 6.55 7.50 -20.95
C GLY A 224 6.91 8.89 -20.43
N THR A 225 6.04 9.88 -20.60
CA THR A 225 6.31 11.28 -20.29
C THR A 225 5.60 11.75 -19.03
N PRO A 226 6.15 12.71 -18.26
CA PRO A 226 5.45 13.29 -17.12
C PRO A 226 4.13 13.98 -17.48
N ALA A 227 3.94 14.37 -18.75
CA ALA A 227 2.69 14.91 -19.25
C ALA A 227 1.57 13.86 -19.22
N GLY A 228 1.92 12.59 -19.40
CA GLY A 228 1.00 11.46 -19.52
C GLY A 228 0.45 11.28 -20.94
N GLY A 229 -0.07 10.09 -21.19
CA GLY A 229 -0.66 9.72 -22.48
C GLY A 229 -1.48 8.45 -22.37
N SER A 230 -2.39 8.25 -23.32
CA SER A 230 -3.16 7.01 -23.38
C SER A 230 -2.29 5.85 -23.86
N MET A 231 -2.46 4.67 -23.27
CA MET A 231 -1.89 3.42 -23.78
C MET A 231 -2.63 2.89 -25.02
N PHE A 232 -3.78 3.49 -25.38
CA PHE A 232 -4.55 3.17 -26.58
C PHE A 232 -4.24 4.14 -27.73
N TYR A 233 -3.24 3.81 -28.54
CA TYR A 233 -2.85 4.58 -29.72
C TYR A 233 -3.91 4.52 -30.81
N GLN A 234 -4.70 5.59 -30.95
CA GLN A 234 -5.84 5.66 -31.87
C GLN A 234 -5.43 5.60 -33.35
N ASN A 235 -4.19 5.97 -33.66
CA ASN A 235 -3.60 5.88 -34.99
C ASN A 235 -3.19 4.46 -35.41
N LEU A 236 -3.21 3.48 -34.50
CA LEU A 236 -2.92 2.08 -34.83
C LEU A 236 -4.20 1.31 -35.20
N PRO A 237 -4.12 0.34 -36.13
CA PRO A 237 -5.14 -0.68 -36.35
C PRO A 237 -5.53 -1.37 -35.04
N ILE A 238 -6.78 -1.83 -34.93
CA ILE A 238 -7.37 -2.36 -33.69
C ILE A 238 -6.48 -3.44 -33.05
N LEU A 239 -6.02 -4.42 -33.82
CA LEU A 239 -5.19 -5.51 -33.29
C LEU A 239 -3.86 -5.00 -32.71
N GLN A 240 -3.15 -4.14 -33.46
CA GLN A 240 -1.87 -3.57 -33.01
C GLN A 240 -2.07 -2.67 -31.78
N ARG A 241 -3.15 -1.89 -31.75
CA ARG A 241 -3.51 -1.02 -30.61
C ARG A 241 -3.64 -1.83 -29.32
N TYR A 242 -4.39 -2.92 -29.35
CA TYR A 242 -4.60 -3.75 -28.16
C TYR A 242 -3.38 -4.60 -27.80
N ILE A 243 -2.56 -5.00 -28.77
CA ILE A 243 -1.27 -5.63 -28.47
C ILE A 243 -0.41 -4.64 -27.69
N VAL A 244 -0.24 -3.42 -28.19
CA VAL A 244 0.59 -2.39 -27.54
C VAL A 244 0.04 -2.01 -26.16
N SER A 245 -1.28 -1.78 -26.04
CA SER A 245 -1.90 -1.44 -24.76
C SER A 245 -1.69 -2.56 -23.74
N THR A 246 -1.89 -3.82 -24.13
CA THR A 246 -1.69 -4.99 -23.27
C THR A 246 -0.22 -5.15 -22.88
N THR A 247 0.72 -4.88 -23.78
CA THR A 247 2.16 -4.87 -23.46
C THR A 247 2.47 -3.81 -22.39
N ILE A 248 2.02 -2.57 -22.57
CA ILE A 248 2.21 -1.48 -21.59
C ILE A 248 1.58 -1.87 -20.23
N HIS A 249 0.39 -2.46 -20.26
CA HIS A 249 -0.31 -2.95 -19.07
C HIS A 249 0.49 -4.01 -18.30
N ILE A 250 1.00 -5.03 -19.00
CA ILE A 250 1.83 -6.09 -18.40
C ILE A 250 3.12 -5.51 -17.83
N LEU A 251 3.81 -4.63 -18.56
CA LEU A 251 5.02 -3.95 -18.10
C LEU A 251 4.75 -3.15 -16.82
N THR A 252 3.66 -2.39 -16.79
CA THR A 252 3.26 -1.56 -15.63
C THR A 252 2.94 -2.41 -14.42
N GLY A 253 2.11 -3.46 -14.58
CA GLY A 253 1.80 -4.38 -13.48
C GLY A 253 3.05 -5.09 -12.95
N SER A 254 3.95 -5.50 -13.83
CA SER A 254 5.22 -6.14 -13.46
C SER A 254 6.17 -5.18 -12.74
N ALA A 255 6.19 -3.90 -13.15
CA ALA A 255 6.96 -2.85 -12.49
C ALA A 255 6.44 -2.61 -11.07
N LEU A 256 5.12 -2.51 -10.89
CA LEU A 256 4.51 -2.37 -9.55
C LEU A 256 4.87 -3.55 -8.63
N LEU A 257 4.75 -4.79 -9.13
CA LEU A 257 5.13 -5.98 -8.37
C LEU A 257 6.62 -5.99 -8.00
N SER A 258 7.49 -5.62 -8.95
CA SER A 258 8.93 -5.52 -8.71
C SER A 258 9.27 -4.44 -7.69
N GLY A 259 8.58 -3.29 -7.75
CA GLY A 259 8.71 -2.21 -6.77
C GLY A 259 8.31 -2.63 -5.36
N PHE A 260 7.20 -3.34 -5.18
CA PHE A 260 6.81 -3.87 -3.87
C PHE A 260 7.88 -4.81 -3.30
N HIS A 261 8.41 -5.73 -4.11
CA HIS A 261 9.48 -6.61 -3.68
C HIS A 261 10.77 -5.84 -3.33
N MET A 262 11.19 -4.92 -4.20
CA MET A 262 12.39 -4.12 -4.00
C MET A 262 12.33 -3.32 -2.69
N VAL A 263 11.25 -2.57 -2.45
CA VAL A 263 11.11 -1.75 -1.23
C VAL A 263 11.03 -2.64 0.00
N TYR A 264 10.25 -3.73 -0.06
CA TYR A 264 10.13 -4.64 1.08
C TYR A 264 11.46 -5.31 1.44
N ASP A 265 12.24 -5.73 0.45
CA ASP A 265 13.55 -6.36 0.67
C ASP A 265 14.57 -5.38 1.22
N LEU A 266 14.54 -4.12 0.77
CA LEU A 266 15.37 -3.07 1.34
C LEU A 266 15.02 -2.84 2.82
N MET A 267 13.74 -2.73 3.15
CA MET A 267 13.28 -2.55 4.53
C MET A 267 13.66 -3.76 5.40
N ALA A 268 13.44 -4.98 4.91
CA ALA A 268 13.80 -6.21 5.62
C ALA A 268 15.32 -6.30 5.87
N PHE A 269 16.13 -5.95 4.87
CA PHE A 269 17.57 -5.92 5.01
C PHE A 269 18.00 -4.90 6.07
N ILE A 270 17.50 -3.66 6.00
CA ILE A 270 17.85 -2.61 6.96
C ILE A 270 17.45 -3.01 8.38
N ALA A 271 16.24 -3.57 8.56
CA ALA A 271 15.75 -3.96 9.87
C ALA A 271 16.53 -5.13 10.47
N VAL A 272 16.77 -6.20 9.71
CA VAL A 272 17.53 -7.36 10.20
C VAL A 272 19.02 -7.02 10.40
N TYR A 273 19.60 -6.18 9.54
CA TYR A 273 21.00 -5.77 9.65
C TYR A 273 21.21 -4.76 10.79
N SER A 274 20.48 -3.64 10.76
CA SER A 274 20.72 -2.47 11.61
C SER A 274 19.91 -2.48 12.90
N CYS A 275 18.67 -3.00 12.86
CA CYS A 275 17.76 -2.99 14.01
C CYS A 275 17.73 -4.32 14.77
N ASN A 276 18.50 -5.32 14.31
CA ASN A 276 18.56 -6.66 14.92
C ASN A 276 17.20 -7.39 14.93
N ASP A 277 16.33 -7.09 13.97
CA ASP A 277 15.05 -7.81 13.79
C ASP A 277 15.28 -9.29 13.45
N LEU A 278 14.33 -10.13 13.83
CA LEU A 278 14.34 -11.55 13.49
C LEU A 278 13.98 -11.76 12.01
N PRO A 279 14.71 -12.61 11.26
CA PRO A 279 14.36 -12.99 9.89
C PRO A 279 12.92 -13.49 9.71
N SER A 280 12.38 -14.18 10.72
CA SER A 280 11.00 -14.70 10.74
C SER A 280 9.93 -13.60 10.79
N SER A 281 10.27 -12.38 11.22
CA SER A 281 9.37 -11.22 11.22
C SER A 281 9.11 -10.65 9.83
N TRP A 282 9.84 -11.11 8.81
CA TRP A 282 9.78 -10.59 7.44
C TRP A 282 9.27 -11.61 6.41
N PRO A 283 8.09 -12.24 6.60
CA PRO A 283 7.53 -13.16 5.61
C PRO A 283 7.18 -12.44 4.30
N PRO A 284 7.16 -13.11 3.14
CA PRO A 284 6.91 -12.45 1.85
C PRO A 284 5.64 -11.60 1.84
N VAL A 285 5.65 -10.46 1.14
CA VAL A 285 4.48 -9.56 1.04
C VAL A 285 3.39 -10.07 0.11
N MET A 286 3.76 -10.95 -0.82
CA MET A 286 2.94 -11.49 -1.89
C MET A 286 3.19 -12.99 -2.01
N ASP A 287 2.19 -13.70 -2.53
CA ASP A 287 2.23 -15.16 -2.68
C ASP A 287 1.98 -15.53 -4.15
N ASN A 288 2.84 -15.11 -5.05
CA ASN A 288 2.78 -15.40 -6.49
C ASN A 288 1.40 -15.15 -7.16
N PRO A 289 1.04 -13.88 -7.43
CA PRO A 289 -0.24 -13.50 -8.05
C PRO A 289 -0.51 -14.16 -9.41
N TRP A 290 0.53 -14.50 -10.16
CA TRP A 290 0.44 -15.09 -11.50
C TRP A 290 -0.15 -16.51 -11.50
N THR A 291 -0.13 -17.20 -10.36
CA THR A 291 -0.63 -18.57 -10.26
C THR A 291 -2.10 -18.66 -9.88
N ALA A 292 -2.75 -17.53 -9.56
CA ALA A 292 -4.12 -17.49 -9.13
C ALA A 292 -5.07 -18.09 -10.17
N ASP A 293 -6.04 -18.87 -9.67
CA ASP A 293 -7.04 -19.57 -10.46
C ASP A 293 -8.48 -19.19 -10.06
N SER A 294 -8.63 -18.20 -9.17
CA SER A 294 -9.88 -17.51 -8.87
C SER A 294 -9.57 -16.11 -8.37
N MET A 295 -10.51 -15.18 -8.57
CA MET A 295 -10.41 -13.81 -8.09
C MET A 295 -10.46 -13.76 -6.56
N HIS A 296 -11.20 -14.69 -5.92
CA HIS A 296 -11.13 -14.86 -4.48
C HIS A 296 -9.71 -15.18 -4.00
N VAL A 297 -9.03 -16.18 -4.59
CA VAL A 297 -7.66 -16.54 -4.20
C VAL A 297 -6.67 -15.43 -4.54
N PHE A 298 -6.84 -14.77 -5.69
CA PHE A 298 -6.02 -13.64 -6.11
C PHE A 298 -5.98 -12.55 -5.04
N TRP A 299 -7.14 -11.99 -4.66
CA TRP A 299 -7.20 -10.90 -3.69
C TRP A 299 -6.96 -11.34 -2.25
N ALA A 300 -7.46 -12.51 -1.84
CA ALA A 300 -7.40 -12.93 -0.45
C ALA A 300 -6.02 -13.44 -0.01
N LYS A 301 -5.22 -13.98 -0.95
CA LYS A 301 -3.95 -14.67 -0.63
C LYS A 301 -2.77 -14.25 -1.50
N ARG A 302 -2.97 -14.13 -2.82
CA ARG A 302 -1.84 -14.07 -3.77
C ARG A 302 -1.31 -12.66 -3.99
N TRP A 303 -2.20 -11.66 -4.01
CA TRP A 303 -1.88 -10.24 -4.08
C TRP A 303 -1.25 -9.74 -2.77
N HIS A 304 -0.69 -8.52 -2.77
CA HIS A 304 -0.03 -7.99 -1.58
C HIS A 304 -0.99 -7.88 -0.39
N GLN A 305 -0.52 -8.23 0.80
CA GLN A 305 -1.36 -8.19 2.01
C GLN A 305 -1.24 -6.88 2.81
N LEU A 306 -0.40 -5.94 2.35
CA LEU A 306 -0.05 -4.71 3.08
C LEU A 306 -1.23 -3.77 3.35
N LEU A 307 -2.12 -3.56 2.37
CA LEU A 307 -3.20 -2.55 2.47
C LEU A 307 -4.55 -3.13 2.91
N LYS A 308 -4.60 -4.44 3.21
CA LYS A 308 -5.87 -5.11 3.51
C LYS A 308 -6.56 -4.49 4.72
N ARG A 309 -5.81 -4.18 5.78
CA ARG A 309 -6.37 -3.55 6.98
C ARG A 309 -6.88 -2.14 6.70
N THR A 310 -6.13 -1.34 5.95
CA THR A 310 -6.54 0.00 5.48
C THR A 310 -7.92 -0.03 4.83
N PHE A 311 -8.14 -0.96 3.90
CA PHE A 311 -9.42 -1.07 3.20
C PHE A 311 -10.55 -1.61 4.09
N VAL A 312 -10.23 -2.48 5.05
CA VAL A 312 -11.20 -2.91 6.06
C VAL A 312 -11.60 -1.75 6.96
N VAL A 313 -10.67 -0.90 7.39
CA VAL A 313 -10.99 0.26 8.25
C VAL A 313 -11.89 1.25 7.50
N TYR A 314 -11.51 1.63 6.27
CA TYR A 314 -12.29 2.61 5.51
C TYR A 314 -13.63 2.08 5.00
N GLY A 315 -13.70 0.81 4.62
CA GLY A 315 -14.84 0.27 3.88
C GLY A 315 -15.42 -1.00 4.46
N GLY A 316 -14.58 -1.93 4.92
CA GLY A 316 -15.03 -3.23 5.43
C GLY A 316 -15.87 -3.13 6.71
N ILE A 317 -15.40 -2.38 7.71
CA ILE A 317 -16.09 -2.16 8.99
C ILE A 317 -17.41 -1.40 8.78
N PRO A 318 -17.44 -0.20 8.18
CA PRO A 318 -18.70 0.50 7.94
C PRO A 318 -19.64 -0.27 7.01
N GLY A 319 -19.10 -0.94 5.98
CA GLY A 319 -19.87 -1.79 5.10
C GLY A 319 -20.52 -2.96 5.85
N TYR A 320 -19.82 -3.56 6.82
CA TYR A 320 -20.37 -4.61 7.66
C TYR A 320 -21.58 -4.14 8.47
N TRP A 321 -21.52 -2.92 9.03
CA TRP A 321 -22.66 -2.36 9.77
C TRP A 321 -23.88 -2.12 8.88
N ILE A 322 -23.68 -1.83 7.59
CA ILE A 322 -24.77 -1.54 6.65
C ILE A 322 -25.41 -2.85 6.12
N ALA A 323 -24.61 -3.82 5.70
CA ALA A 323 -25.11 -5.00 4.99
C ALA A 323 -24.35 -6.31 5.31
N GLY A 324 -23.82 -6.43 6.52
CA GLY A 324 -23.12 -7.62 7.01
C GLY A 324 -21.94 -8.01 6.12
N ASN A 325 -21.72 -9.32 5.94
CA ASN A 325 -20.58 -9.84 5.18
C ASN A 325 -20.53 -9.34 3.72
N THR A 326 -21.68 -9.14 3.08
CA THR A 326 -21.74 -8.61 1.71
C THR A 326 -21.35 -7.14 1.70
N GLY A 327 -21.87 -6.35 2.64
CA GLY A 327 -21.47 -4.95 2.79
C GLY A 327 -19.99 -4.79 3.11
N ALA A 328 -19.42 -5.66 3.94
CA ALA A 328 -17.99 -5.67 4.24
C ALA A 328 -17.14 -5.93 2.98
N LEU A 329 -17.53 -6.90 2.15
CA LEU A 329 -16.87 -7.21 0.88
C LEU A 329 -16.92 -6.02 -0.07
N LEU A 330 -18.12 -5.47 -0.33
CA LEU A 330 -18.32 -4.36 -1.27
C LEU A 330 -17.61 -3.09 -0.77
N GLY A 331 -17.79 -2.75 0.50
CA GLY A 331 -17.18 -1.60 1.14
C GLY A 331 -15.65 -1.64 1.06
N THR A 332 -15.03 -2.80 1.34
CA THR A 332 -13.57 -2.97 1.24
C THR A 332 -13.05 -2.64 -0.17
N PHE A 333 -13.73 -3.11 -1.22
CA PHE A 333 -13.31 -2.85 -2.58
C PHE A 333 -13.57 -1.42 -3.06
N ILE A 334 -14.69 -0.82 -2.64
CA ILE A 334 -14.96 0.60 -2.89
C ILE A 334 -13.88 1.46 -2.23
N ALA A 335 -13.55 1.19 -0.96
CA ALA A 335 -12.49 1.88 -0.24
C ALA A 335 -11.12 1.68 -0.92
N SER A 336 -10.82 0.48 -1.41
CA SER A 336 -9.60 0.23 -2.20
C SER A 336 -9.54 1.09 -3.45
N GLY A 337 -10.65 1.21 -4.18
CA GLY A 337 -10.73 2.03 -5.38
C GLY A 337 -10.54 3.52 -5.12
N LEU A 338 -11.24 4.04 -4.10
CA LEU A 338 -11.10 5.42 -3.66
C LEU A 338 -9.69 5.72 -3.15
N TYR A 339 -9.06 4.76 -2.47
CA TYR A 339 -7.69 4.92 -1.97
C TYR A 339 -6.67 5.14 -3.09
N HIS A 340 -6.78 4.38 -4.18
CA HIS A 340 -5.88 4.59 -5.32
C HIS A 340 -6.17 5.92 -6.02
N GLU A 341 -7.44 6.33 -6.08
CA GLU A 341 -7.88 7.52 -6.80
C GLU A 341 -7.59 8.83 -6.03
N PHE A 342 -7.83 8.87 -4.72
CA PHE A 342 -7.48 10.02 -3.90
C PHE A 342 -5.97 10.22 -3.80
N ALA A 343 -5.20 9.14 -3.74
CA ALA A 343 -3.75 9.25 -3.78
C ALA A 343 -3.26 9.86 -5.10
N ILE A 344 -3.77 9.41 -6.26
CA ILE A 344 -3.30 9.92 -7.56
C ILE A 344 -3.83 11.34 -7.82
N TYR A 345 -4.96 11.74 -7.22
CA TYR A 345 -5.43 13.12 -7.23
C TYR A 345 -4.37 14.10 -6.69
N ALA A 346 -3.51 13.65 -5.75
CA ALA A 346 -2.40 14.45 -5.25
C ALA A 346 -1.41 14.89 -6.35
N MET A 347 -1.32 14.17 -7.47
CA MET A 347 -0.52 14.53 -8.65
C MET A 347 -1.09 15.74 -9.43
N GLY A 348 -2.26 16.26 -9.05
CA GLY A 348 -2.85 17.47 -9.63
C GLY A 348 -3.43 17.27 -11.02
N ARG A 349 -3.87 16.04 -11.35
CA ARG A 349 -4.39 15.67 -12.69
C ARG A 349 -5.89 15.35 -12.72
N GLY A 350 -6.62 15.81 -11.70
CA GLY A 350 -8.06 15.61 -11.59
C GLY A 350 -8.45 14.21 -11.09
N PHE A 351 -9.75 14.05 -10.86
CA PHE A 351 -10.36 12.81 -10.40
C PHE A 351 -10.93 12.03 -11.59
N ASP A 352 -10.70 10.73 -11.63
CA ASP A 352 -11.20 9.80 -12.65
C ASP A 352 -11.97 8.63 -12.00
N PRO A 353 -13.29 8.52 -12.23
CA PRO A 353 -14.11 7.48 -11.63
C PRO A 353 -13.81 6.07 -12.16
N VAL A 354 -13.03 5.92 -13.23
CA VAL A 354 -12.66 4.61 -13.80
C VAL A 354 -11.86 3.77 -12.81
N VAL A 355 -10.97 4.37 -12.01
CA VAL A 355 -10.16 3.65 -11.03
C VAL A 355 -11.04 3.09 -9.91
N PRO A 356 -11.88 3.90 -9.21
CA PRO A 356 -12.81 3.36 -8.23
C PRO A 356 -13.78 2.33 -8.80
N ALA A 357 -14.25 2.53 -10.05
CA ALA A 357 -15.18 1.60 -10.69
C ALA A 357 -14.57 0.20 -10.91
N PHE A 358 -13.31 0.10 -11.35
CA PHE A 358 -12.64 -1.19 -11.52
C PHE A 358 -12.52 -1.97 -10.21
N PHE A 359 -12.12 -1.28 -9.13
CA PHE A 359 -12.01 -1.92 -7.83
C PHE A 359 -13.38 -2.28 -7.26
N ALA A 360 -14.38 -1.39 -7.35
CA ALA A 360 -15.74 -1.69 -6.91
C ALA A 360 -16.33 -2.91 -7.64
N LEU A 361 -16.02 -3.09 -8.93
CA LEU A 361 -16.44 -4.25 -9.72
C LEU A 361 -15.91 -5.59 -9.18
N GLN A 362 -14.81 -5.60 -8.42
CA GLN A 362 -14.27 -6.82 -7.83
C GLN A 362 -15.24 -7.47 -6.82
N GLY A 363 -16.04 -6.66 -6.11
CA GLY A 363 -17.07 -7.15 -5.21
C GLY A 363 -18.10 -8.04 -5.92
N PRO A 364 -18.81 -7.54 -6.94
CA PRO A 364 -19.66 -8.34 -7.82
C PRO A 364 -18.96 -9.54 -8.44
N VAL A 365 -17.71 -9.40 -8.91
CA VAL A 365 -16.93 -10.52 -9.47
C VAL A 365 -16.76 -11.66 -8.45
N LEU A 366 -16.46 -11.36 -7.19
CA LEU A 366 -16.35 -12.38 -6.14
C LEU A 366 -17.72 -12.97 -5.76
N LEU A 367 -18.79 -12.19 -5.81
CA LEU A 367 -20.16 -12.70 -5.65
C LEU A 367 -20.54 -13.66 -6.79
N LEU A 368 -20.12 -13.37 -8.02
CA LEU A 368 -20.32 -14.28 -9.16
C LEU A 368 -19.58 -15.61 -8.98
N GLU A 369 -18.35 -15.61 -8.46
CA GLU A 369 -17.65 -16.87 -8.12
C GLU A 369 -18.38 -17.66 -7.03
N ARG A 370 -19.05 -16.97 -6.09
CA ARG A 370 -19.89 -17.62 -5.08
C ARG A 370 -21.17 -18.20 -5.70
N VAL A 371 -21.84 -17.48 -6.59
CA VAL A 371 -23.02 -17.98 -7.33
C VAL A 371 -22.64 -19.18 -8.19
N TRP A 372 -21.50 -19.13 -8.87
CA TRP A 372 -20.94 -20.26 -9.62
C TRP A 372 -20.78 -21.49 -8.72
N ARG A 373 -20.25 -21.33 -7.52
CA ARG A 373 -20.11 -22.42 -6.56
C ARG A 373 -21.46 -23.00 -6.12
N VAL A 374 -22.46 -22.16 -5.91
CA VAL A 374 -23.81 -22.61 -5.53
C VAL A 374 -24.48 -23.36 -6.69
N GLY A 375 -24.39 -22.84 -7.91
CA GLY A 375 -25.05 -23.44 -9.08
C GLY A 375 -24.36 -24.71 -9.60
N THR A 376 -23.03 -24.78 -9.56
CA THR A 376 -22.27 -25.91 -10.12
C THR A 376 -21.78 -26.91 -9.08
N GLY A 377 -21.86 -26.57 -7.79
CA GLY A 377 -21.23 -27.31 -6.69
C GLY A 377 -19.70 -27.23 -6.66
N ARG A 378 -19.06 -26.54 -7.63
CA ARG A 378 -17.60 -26.47 -7.79
C ARG A 378 -17.09 -25.05 -7.59
N ARG A 379 -15.93 -24.90 -6.95
CA ARG A 379 -15.26 -23.59 -6.88
C ARG A 379 -14.65 -23.25 -8.25
N VAL A 380 -14.60 -21.97 -8.59
CA VAL A 380 -13.76 -21.49 -9.69
C VAL A 380 -12.30 -21.85 -9.37
N GLY A 381 -11.61 -22.46 -10.33
CA GLY A 381 -10.25 -22.97 -10.13
C GLY A 381 -9.68 -23.64 -11.37
N GLY A 382 -8.42 -24.08 -11.27
CA GLY A 382 -7.70 -24.73 -12.36
C GLY A 382 -7.42 -23.81 -13.55
N TRP A 383 -7.21 -24.39 -14.74
CA TRP A 383 -6.84 -23.63 -15.94
C TRP A 383 -7.92 -22.67 -16.42
N VAL A 384 -9.19 -23.09 -16.39
CA VAL A 384 -10.33 -22.21 -16.75
C VAL A 384 -10.44 -21.05 -15.78
N GLY A 385 -10.29 -21.32 -14.48
CA GLY A 385 -10.25 -20.28 -13.46
C GLY A 385 -9.09 -19.30 -13.63
N ARG A 386 -7.92 -19.76 -14.09
CA ARG A 386 -6.80 -18.89 -14.44
C ARG A 386 -7.10 -17.99 -15.64
N ILE A 387 -7.74 -18.53 -16.68
CA ILE A 387 -8.21 -17.72 -17.82
C ILE A 387 -9.21 -16.67 -17.33
N TRP A 388 -10.13 -17.04 -16.43
CA TRP A 388 -11.05 -16.11 -15.80
C TRP A 388 -10.33 -14.97 -15.07
N VAL A 389 -9.37 -15.28 -14.20
CA VAL A 389 -8.55 -14.27 -13.50
C VAL A 389 -7.85 -13.34 -14.49
N TYR A 390 -7.24 -13.91 -15.54
CA TYR A 390 -6.55 -13.11 -16.55
C TYR A 390 -7.48 -12.23 -17.37
N SER A 391 -8.68 -12.68 -17.70
CA SER A 391 -9.68 -11.84 -18.36
C SER A 391 -10.04 -10.62 -17.52
N ILE A 392 -10.20 -10.78 -16.19
CA ILE A 392 -10.46 -9.65 -15.30
C ILE A 392 -9.22 -8.73 -15.20
N MET A 393 -8.04 -9.31 -14.96
CA MET A 393 -6.84 -8.53 -14.65
C MET A 393 -6.09 -7.95 -15.86
N PHE A 394 -6.28 -8.50 -17.07
CA PHE A 394 -5.61 -8.03 -18.29
C PHE A 394 -6.55 -7.40 -19.31
N CYS A 395 -7.85 -7.64 -19.23
CA CYS A 395 -8.83 -6.97 -20.10
C CYS A 395 -9.58 -5.87 -19.33
N LEU A 396 -10.25 -6.21 -18.23
CA LEU A 396 -11.10 -5.25 -17.51
C LEU A 396 -10.31 -4.20 -16.72
N ALA A 397 -9.06 -4.49 -16.35
CA ALA A 397 -8.19 -3.56 -15.64
C ALA A 397 -7.50 -2.51 -16.54
N GLN A 398 -7.50 -2.69 -17.87
CA GLN A 398 -6.78 -1.77 -18.77
C GLN A 398 -7.24 -0.31 -18.66
N PRO A 399 -8.54 0.01 -18.56
CA PRO A 399 -8.98 1.40 -18.41
C PRO A 399 -8.40 2.09 -17.15
N MET A 400 -8.24 1.35 -16.05
CA MET A 400 -7.62 1.86 -14.83
C MET A 400 -6.13 2.20 -15.07
N ILE A 401 -5.38 1.30 -15.71
CA ILE A 401 -3.96 1.55 -16.03
C ILE A 401 -3.80 2.68 -17.04
N ASP A 402 -4.67 2.76 -18.04
CA ASP A 402 -4.71 3.87 -19.00
C ASP A 402 -4.96 5.22 -18.29
N SER A 403 -5.88 5.24 -17.32
CA SER A 403 -6.14 6.42 -16.49
C SER A 403 -4.91 6.87 -15.70
N TRP A 404 -4.14 5.94 -15.13
CA TRP A 404 -2.89 6.27 -14.45
C TRP A 404 -1.83 6.82 -15.41
N HIS A 405 -1.70 6.25 -16.60
CA HIS A 405 -0.74 6.72 -17.62
C HIS A 405 -1.12 8.07 -18.22
N LYS A 406 -2.40 8.33 -18.48
CA LYS A 406 -2.90 9.66 -18.89
C LYS A 406 -2.56 10.75 -17.88
N ARG A 407 -2.41 10.38 -16.61
CA ARG A 407 -2.05 11.28 -15.51
C ARG A 407 -0.54 11.34 -15.23
N GLY A 408 0.26 10.72 -16.08
CA GLY A 408 1.72 10.85 -16.07
C GLY A 408 2.44 9.84 -15.19
N LEU A 409 1.78 8.77 -14.72
CA LEU A 409 2.41 7.80 -13.83
C LEU A 409 3.62 7.11 -14.49
N GLY A 410 3.51 6.68 -15.76
CA GLY A 410 4.61 6.06 -16.50
C GLY A 410 5.83 6.97 -16.72
N GLY A 411 5.62 8.28 -16.71
CA GLY A 411 6.68 9.28 -16.83
C GLY A 411 7.38 9.64 -15.53
N GLY A 412 6.87 9.19 -14.38
CA GLY A 412 7.48 9.43 -13.08
C GLY A 412 8.89 8.85 -12.98
N MET A 413 9.78 9.55 -12.29
CA MET A 413 11.14 9.09 -11.98
C MET A 413 11.08 8.27 -10.69
N VAL A 414 10.99 6.95 -10.83
CA VAL A 414 11.03 6.03 -9.67
C VAL A 414 12.48 5.72 -9.31
N ILE A 415 13.31 5.47 -10.32
CA ILE A 415 14.75 5.21 -10.17
C ILE A 415 15.52 6.39 -10.77
N PRO A 416 16.34 7.10 -9.97
CA PRO A 416 17.17 8.20 -10.45
C PRO A 416 18.12 7.75 -11.56
N PRO A 417 18.36 8.57 -12.60
CA PRO A 417 19.21 8.20 -13.74
C PRO A 417 20.64 7.77 -13.35
N PHE A 418 21.21 8.36 -12.29
CA PHE A 418 22.59 8.08 -11.88
C PHE A 418 22.81 6.68 -11.28
N ILE A 419 21.73 5.97 -10.90
CA ILE A 419 21.79 4.58 -10.43
C ILE A 419 21.06 3.60 -11.36
N SER A 420 20.75 4.00 -12.60
CA SER A 420 19.92 3.23 -13.54
C SER A 420 20.75 2.62 -14.67
N PRO A 421 21.22 1.36 -14.56
CA PRO A 421 21.89 0.69 -15.66
C PRO A 421 21.06 0.66 -16.95
N ALA A 422 19.75 0.47 -16.86
CA ALA A 422 18.87 0.38 -18.02
C ALA A 422 18.81 1.69 -18.81
N LYS A 423 18.82 2.85 -18.14
CA LYS A 423 18.86 4.16 -18.82
C LYS A 423 20.16 4.42 -19.55
N PHE A 424 21.27 3.78 -19.17
CA PHE A 424 22.52 3.83 -19.92
C PHE A 424 22.53 2.85 -21.10
N VAL A 425 22.02 1.63 -20.92
CA VAL A 425 22.12 0.55 -21.92
C VAL A 425 21.05 0.65 -23.01
N LEU A 426 19.79 0.91 -22.67
CA LEU A 426 18.68 0.88 -23.62
C LEU A 426 18.82 1.87 -24.79
N PRO A 427 19.24 3.13 -24.59
CA PRO A 427 19.44 4.05 -25.70
C PRO A 427 20.45 3.54 -26.72
N LEU A 428 21.50 2.83 -26.28
CA LEU A 428 22.50 2.24 -27.16
C LEU A 428 21.89 1.10 -27.99
N LEU A 429 21.09 0.24 -27.36
CA LEU A 429 20.40 -0.86 -28.04
C LEU A 429 19.38 -0.35 -29.06
N VAL A 430 18.58 0.66 -28.72
CA VAL A 430 17.61 1.26 -29.63
C VAL A 430 18.29 1.90 -30.84
N ARG A 431 19.41 2.61 -30.62
CA ARG A 431 20.22 3.18 -31.71
C ARG A 431 20.79 2.09 -32.63
N ALA A 432 21.34 1.02 -32.06
CA ALA A 432 21.88 -0.10 -32.84
C ALA A 432 20.80 -0.81 -33.66
N PHE A 433 19.62 -1.04 -33.07
CA PHE A 433 18.47 -1.63 -33.77
C PHE A 433 18.00 -0.75 -34.93
N ASN A 434 17.80 0.55 -34.68
CA ASN A 434 17.37 1.49 -35.73
C ASN A 434 18.39 1.59 -36.87
N ALA A 435 19.69 1.61 -36.56
CA ALA A 435 20.74 1.58 -37.59
C ALA A 435 20.67 0.31 -38.45
N THR A 436 20.34 -0.83 -37.84
CA THR A 436 20.21 -2.12 -38.55
C THR A 436 18.95 -2.17 -39.42
N VAL A 437 17.85 -1.60 -38.95
CA VAL A 437 16.57 -1.53 -39.70
C VAL A 437 16.67 -0.55 -40.87
N LEU A 438 17.33 0.60 -40.70
CA LEU A 438 17.53 1.58 -41.78
C LEU A 438 18.57 1.14 -42.82
N ALA A 439 19.45 0.20 -42.47
CA ALA A 439 20.44 -0.38 -43.40
C ALA A 439 19.87 -1.53 -44.25
N LYS A 440 18.64 -1.97 -43.99
CA LYS A 440 17.91 -2.98 -44.77
C LYS A 440 16.76 -2.31 -45.52
#